data_AF-A0A1G2U509-F1
#
_entry.id   AF-A0A1G2U509-F1
#
_cell.length_a   1.000
_cell.length_b   1.000
_cell.length_c   1.000
_cell.angle_alpha   90.00
_cell.angle_beta   90.00
_cell.angle_gamma   90.00
#
_symmetry.space_group_name_H-M   'P 1'
#
loop_
_entity.id
_entity.type
_entity.pdbx_description
1 polymer ?
#
loop_
_entity_poly.entity_id
_entity_poly.type
_entity_poly.pdbx_seq_one_letter_code
_entity_poly.pdbx_strand_id
1 'polypeptide(L)'
;MSDTKTLIELPGMIHSSVRRSVKKLIGPVCARAYDFLPENMAGKSVAGYVCIYGDYSDGGFPRIISLSPIGEVLPTSESFFFADEKAKRLSSHPTHVSSWQSRDKERKRYGGAIRAGALILSFSGLPEWVDEALMVAVAADMNRITEEEIARVTRISENPLLQVVRG
;
A
#
# COMPACT_ATOMS: atom_id res chain seq x y z
N MET A 1 -35.33 -2.12 -9.64
CA MET A 1 -34.98 -3.52 -9.96
C MET A 1 -33.94 -3.47 -11.06
N SER A 2 -32.68 -3.35 -10.64
CA SER A 2 -31.65 -4.42 -10.66
C SER A 2 -30.88 -4.39 -11.96
N ASP A 3 -29.65 -3.86 -11.90
CA ASP A 3 -28.43 -4.57 -12.33
C ASP A 3 -27.30 -3.56 -12.51
N THR A 4 -26.83 -2.96 -11.42
CA THR A 4 -25.43 -2.54 -11.37
C THR A 4 -24.65 -3.84 -11.29
N LYS A 5 -24.26 -4.39 -12.45
CA LYS A 5 -23.26 -5.44 -12.52
C LYS A 5 -22.04 -4.92 -11.75
N THR A 6 -21.87 -5.35 -10.51
CA THR A 6 -20.58 -5.30 -9.83
C THR A 6 -19.65 -6.08 -10.74
N LEU A 7 -18.89 -5.38 -11.57
CA LEU A 7 -17.87 -5.99 -12.41
C LEU A 7 -16.93 -6.72 -11.44
N ILE A 8 -17.03 -8.05 -11.42
CA ILE A 8 -16.11 -8.88 -10.67
C ILE A 8 -14.77 -8.72 -11.37
N GLU A 9 -13.91 -7.85 -10.85
CA GLU A 9 -12.56 -7.74 -11.35
C GLU A 9 -11.82 -9.04 -11.05
N LEU A 10 -11.31 -9.67 -12.11
CA LEU A 10 -10.54 -10.90 -11.97
C LEU A 10 -9.22 -10.60 -11.24
N PRO A 11 -8.75 -11.49 -10.35
CA PRO A 11 -7.48 -11.31 -9.62
C PRO A 11 -6.29 -10.88 -10.49
N GLY A 12 -6.18 -11.41 -11.70
CA GLY A 12 -5.12 -11.04 -12.66
C GLY A 12 -5.19 -9.59 -13.17
N MET A 13 -6.39 -9.02 -13.29
CA MET A 13 -6.60 -7.61 -13.68
C MET A 13 -6.22 -6.67 -12.53
N ILE A 14 -6.62 -7.02 -11.30
CA ILE A 14 -6.25 -6.28 -10.09
C ILE A 14 -4.72 -6.24 -9.94
N HIS A 15 -4.08 -7.40 -10.02
CA HIS A 15 -2.61 -7.51 -9.98
C HIS A 15 -1.94 -6.59 -11.00
N SER A 16 -2.37 -6.66 -12.26
CA SER A 16 -1.72 -5.93 -13.35
C SER A 16 -1.91 -4.42 -13.23
N SER A 17 -3.08 -3.98 -12.76
CA SER A 17 -3.39 -2.56 -12.54
C SER A 17 -2.57 -1.98 -11.40
N VAL A 18 -2.58 -2.63 -10.23
CA VAL A 18 -1.76 -2.21 -9.07
C VAL A 18 -0.28 -2.15 -9.45
N ARG A 19 0.24 -3.18 -10.11
CA ARG A 19 1.66 -3.23 -10.49
C ARG A 19 2.04 -2.12 -11.48
N ARG A 20 1.14 -1.81 -12.43
CA ARG A 20 1.33 -0.69 -13.37
C ARG A 20 1.37 0.65 -12.63
N SER A 21 0.40 0.89 -11.74
CA SER A 21 0.32 2.12 -10.95
C SER A 21 1.53 2.29 -10.03
N VAL A 22 2.00 1.21 -9.38
CA VAL A 22 3.23 1.24 -8.57
C VAL A 22 4.42 1.67 -9.43
N LYS A 23 4.64 1.04 -10.59
CA LYS A 23 5.76 1.40 -11.48
C LYS A 23 5.69 2.86 -11.96
N LYS A 24 4.49 3.36 -12.22
CA LYS A 24 4.24 4.76 -12.62
C LYS A 24 4.57 5.74 -11.50
N LEU A 25 4.22 5.42 -10.26
CA LEU A 25 4.19 6.38 -9.15
C LEU A 25 5.40 6.32 -8.22
N ILE A 26 6.14 5.21 -8.21
CA ILE A 26 7.24 5.01 -7.27
C ILE A 26 8.35 6.07 -7.43
N GLY A 27 8.72 6.41 -8.65
CA GLY A 27 9.70 7.47 -8.94
C GLY A 27 9.23 8.84 -8.43
N PRO A 28 8.06 9.35 -8.85
CA PRO A 28 7.51 10.61 -8.35
C PRO A 28 7.33 10.68 -6.83
N VAL A 29 6.88 9.59 -6.19
CA VAL A 29 6.73 9.55 -4.72
C VAL A 29 8.10 9.62 -4.04
N CYS A 30 9.09 8.84 -4.49
CA CYS A 30 10.45 8.88 -3.97
C CYS A 30 11.12 10.25 -4.19
N ALA A 31 10.91 10.89 -5.34
CA ALA A 31 11.46 12.21 -5.62
C ALA A 31 10.95 13.28 -4.65
N ARG A 32 9.66 13.23 -4.27
CA ARG A 32 9.10 14.11 -3.22
C ARG A 32 9.57 13.75 -1.83
N ALA A 33 9.94 12.50 -1.60
CA ALA A 33 10.40 12.00 -0.33
C ALA A 33 11.91 12.14 -0.12
N TYR A 34 12.62 12.91 -0.96
CA TYR A 34 14.08 13.00 -0.91
C TYR A 34 14.63 13.25 0.49
N ASP A 35 14.03 14.17 1.24
CA ASP A 35 14.42 14.50 2.63
C ASP A 35 14.12 13.39 3.65
N PHE A 36 13.30 12.40 3.26
CA PHE A 36 12.92 11.24 4.07
C PHE A 36 13.61 9.95 3.63
N LEU A 37 14.31 9.98 2.49
CA LEU A 37 15.09 8.85 2.02
C LEU A 37 16.45 8.86 2.72
N PRO A 38 16.90 7.73 3.28
CA PRO A 38 18.24 7.66 3.83
C PRO A 38 19.27 7.89 2.71
N GLU A 39 20.40 8.56 3.03
CA GLU A 39 21.42 8.94 2.04
C GLU A 39 21.89 7.75 1.19
N ASN A 40 21.90 6.54 1.76
CA ASN A 40 22.29 5.31 1.09
C ASN A 40 21.26 4.79 0.05
N MET A 41 20.11 5.46 -0.12
CA MET A 41 19.12 5.22 -1.17
C MET A 41 19.20 6.26 -2.30
N ALA A 42 19.95 7.35 -2.14
CA ALA A 42 20.15 8.32 -3.21
C ALA A 42 20.83 7.64 -4.43
N GLY A 43 20.16 7.66 -5.59
CA GLY A 43 20.66 7.07 -6.82
C GLY A 43 20.52 5.53 -6.93
N LYS A 44 19.92 4.84 -5.96
CA LYS A 44 19.63 3.40 -6.09
C LYS A 44 18.29 3.16 -6.78
N SER A 45 18.20 2.06 -7.54
CA SER A 45 16.94 1.58 -8.09
C SER A 45 15.98 1.21 -6.97
N VAL A 46 14.78 1.80 -6.97
CA VAL A 46 13.76 1.46 -5.97
C VAL A 46 13.31 0.01 -6.17
N ALA A 47 13.39 -0.78 -5.10
CA ALA A 47 13.03 -2.20 -5.11
C ALA A 47 12.25 -2.60 -3.85
N GLY A 48 11.32 -3.54 -4.00
CA GLY A 48 10.46 -3.97 -2.90
C GLY A 48 9.39 -4.96 -3.33
N TYR A 49 8.48 -5.28 -2.42
CA TYR A 49 7.34 -6.16 -2.68
C TYR A 49 6.03 -5.39 -2.54
N VAL A 50 5.15 -5.57 -3.53
CA VAL A 50 3.74 -5.16 -3.41
C VAL A 50 2.89 -6.38 -3.07
N CYS A 51 2.04 -6.22 -2.08
CA CYS A 51 1.09 -7.22 -1.62
C CYS A 51 -0.33 -6.65 -1.73
N ILE A 52 -1.24 -7.48 -2.25
CA ILE A 52 -2.65 -7.15 -2.48
C ILE A 52 -3.47 -8.20 -1.76
N TYR A 53 -4.33 -7.74 -0.87
CA TYR A 53 -5.30 -8.58 -0.15
C TYR A 53 -6.71 -8.18 -0.55
N GLY A 54 -7.58 -9.18 -0.72
CA GLY A 54 -9.01 -8.96 -0.75
C GLY A 54 -9.50 -8.67 0.66
N ASP A 55 -10.20 -7.55 0.82
CA ASP A 55 -10.68 -7.04 2.09
C ASP A 55 -12.20 -7.17 2.20
N TYR A 56 -12.63 -8.39 2.49
CA TYR A 56 -14.02 -8.78 2.59
C TYR A 56 -14.54 -8.44 4.00
N SER A 57 -14.87 -7.16 4.21
CA SER A 57 -15.45 -6.64 5.45
C SER A 57 -16.83 -7.25 5.79
N ASP A 58 -17.42 -8.03 4.88
CA ASP A 58 -18.71 -8.70 4.94
C ASP A 58 -18.65 -10.18 5.41
N GLY A 59 -17.53 -10.62 6.01
CA GLY A 59 -17.40 -11.94 6.62
C GLY A 59 -16.71 -12.99 5.72
N GLY A 60 -16.21 -12.58 4.56
CA GLY A 60 -15.27 -13.39 3.79
C GLY A 60 -13.91 -13.51 4.48
N PHE A 61 -13.21 -14.63 4.28
CA PHE A 61 -11.83 -14.75 4.76
C PHE A 61 -10.92 -13.86 3.92
N PRO A 62 -10.08 -13.01 4.54
CA PRO A 62 -9.07 -12.25 3.83
C PRO A 62 -8.18 -13.18 3.02
N ARG A 63 -8.04 -12.88 1.73
CA ARG A 63 -7.22 -13.71 0.83
C ARG A 63 -6.18 -12.85 0.14
N ILE A 64 -4.95 -13.36 0.13
CA ILE A 64 -3.92 -12.83 -0.73
C ILE A 64 -4.36 -12.96 -2.18
N ILE A 65 -4.46 -11.83 -2.87
CA ILE A 65 -4.73 -11.75 -4.31
C ILE A 65 -3.40 -11.84 -5.05
N SER A 66 -2.36 -11.16 -4.53
CA SER A 66 -1.05 -11.13 -5.15
C SER A 66 0.03 -10.72 -4.16
N LEU A 67 1.23 -11.25 -4.33
CA LEU A 67 2.47 -10.76 -3.72
C LEU A 67 3.56 -10.81 -4.79
N SER A 68 4.17 -9.68 -5.11
CA SER A 68 5.02 -9.58 -6.29
C SER A 68 6.15 -8.57 -6.15
N PRO A 69 7.32 -8.86 -6.76
CA PRO A 69 8.45 -7.96 -6.72
C PRO A 69 8.25 -6.74 -7.64
N ILE A 70 8.77 -5.61 -7.18
CA ILE A 70 8.98 -4.36 -7.91
C ILE A 70 10.48 -4.09 -7.89
N GLY A 71 11.08 -3.88 -9.08
CA GLY A 71 12.53 -3.77 -9.21
C GLY A 71 13.25 -5.11 -9.03
N GLU A 72 14.58 -5.05 -8.86
CA GLU A 72 15.43 -6.20 -8.59
C GLU A 72 15.48 -6.48 -7.09
N VAL A 73 14.73 -7.48 -6.63
CA VAL A 73 14.65 -7.85 -5.21
C VAL A 73 14.63 -9.37 -5.07
N LEU A 74 15.35 -9.88 -4.06
CA LEU A 74 15.38 -11.31 -3.77
C LEU A 74 14.07 -11.76 -3.09
N PRO A 75 13.55 -12.96 -3.41
CA PRO A 75 12.40 -13.54 -2.71
C PRO A 75 12.57 -13.74 -1.20
N THR A 76 13.81 -13.77 -0.72
CA THR A 76 14.16 -13.91 0.70
C THR A 76 14.36 -12.58 1.43
N SER A 77 14.12 -11.46 0.76
CA SER A 77 14.24 -10.13 1.36
C SER A 77 13.22 -9.93 2.48
N GLU A 78 13.58 -9.16 3.50
CA GLU A 78 12.63 -8.79 4.56
C GLU A 78 11.39 -8.06 4.01
N SER A 79 11.50 -7.38 2.86
CA SER A 79 10.37 -6.74 2.20
C SER A 79 9.28 -7.71 1.76
N PHE A 80 9.62 -8.93 1.34
CA PHE A 80 8.63 -9.98 1.06
C PHE A 80 7.76 -10.24 2.28
N PHE A 81 8.39 -10.49 3.43
CA PHE A 81 7.70 -10.83 4.68
C PHE A 81 6.91 -9.65 5.23
N PHE A 82 7.49 -8.45 5.21
CA PHE A 82 6.83 -7.26 5.72
C PHE A 82 5.65 -6.83 4.84
N ALA A 83 5.71 -6.95 3.52
CA ALA A 83 4.57 -6.60 2.67
C ALA A 83 3.36 -7.49 2.98
N ASP A 84 3.58 -8.80 3.17
CA ASP A 84 2.54 -9.76 3.55
C ASP A 84 2.03 -9.53 4.99
N GLU A 85 2.93 -9.37 5.96
CA GLU A 85 2.60 -9.12 7.37
C GLU A 85 1.68 -7.91 7.53
N LYS A 86 2.05 -6.79 6.89
CA LYS A 86 1.31 -5.53 7.00
C LYS A 86 -0.11 -5.66 6.46
N ALA A 87 -0.28 -6.36 5.33
CA ALA A 87 -1.58 -6.60 4.74
C ALA A 87 -2.45 -7.52 5.61
N LYS A 88 -1.89 -8.64 6.07
CA LYS A 88 -2.55 -9.58 6.99
C LYS A 88 -2.99 -8.89 8.29
N ARG A 89 -2.07 -8.15 8.91
CA ARG A 89 -2.34 -7.42 10.15
C ARG A 89 -3.37 -6.33 9.95
N LEU A 90 -3.31 -5.56 8.86
CA LEU A 90 -4.34 -4.56 8.59
C LEU A 90 -5.71 -5.23 8.45
N SER A 91 -5.77 -6.35 7.73
CA SER A 91 -7.00 -7.11 7.55
C SER A 91 -7.60 -7.61 8.88
N SER A 92 -6.75 -8.05 9.81
CA SER A 92 -7.19 -8.47 11.16
C SER A 92 -7.68 -7.33 12.06
N HIS A 93 -7.61 -6.07 11.60
CA HIS A 93 -8.11 -4.89 12.31
C HIS A 93 -9.14 -4.16 11.44
N PRO A 94 -10.42 -4.57 11.45
CA PRO A 94 -11.46 -4.05 10.55
C PRO A 94 -11.66 -2.53 10.60
N THR A 95 -11.38 -1.90 11.74
CA THR A 95 -11.54 -0.45 11.93
C THR A 95 -10.32 0.38 11.52
N HIS A 96 -9.20 -0.28 11.23
CA HIS A 96 -7.95 0.39 10.83
C HIS A 96 -7.96 0.68 9.33
N VAL A 97 -7.65 1.91 8.94
CA VAL A 97 -7.49 2.32 7.54
C VAL A 97 -6.04 2.25 7.07
N SER A 98 -5.09 2.21 8.01
CA SER A 98 -3.66 2.03 7.74
C SER A 98 -3.04 1.07 8.75
N SER A 99 -2.04 0.30 8.31
CA SER A 99 -1.21 -0.51 9.20
C SER A 99 -0.39 0.32 10.20
N TRP A 100 -0.32 1.65 10.00
CA TRP A 100 0.23 2.58 10.96
C TRP A 100 -0.46 2.51 12.34
N GLN A 101 -1.78 2.31 12.37
CA GLN A 101 -2.55 2.27 13.61
C GLN A 101 -2.17 1.11 14.53
N SER A 102 -1.71 -0.01 13.96
CA SER A 102 -1.22 -1.17 14.70
C SER A 102 0.31 -1.33 14.61
N ARG A 103 1.04 -0.22 14.35
CA ARG A 103 2.50 -0.20 14.27
C ARG A 103 3.12 -0.50 15.64
N ASP A 104 4.14 -1.36 15.65
CA ASP A 104 4.91 -1.74 16.83
C ASP A 104 6.36 -2.01 16.40
N LYS A 105 7.25 -1.04 16.65
CA LYS A 105 8.64 -1.09 16.19
C LYS A 105 9.46 -2.15 16.94
N GLU A 106 9.14 -2.41 18.21
CA GLU A 106 9.81 -3.44 19.00
C GLU A 106 9.55 -4.83 18.44
N ARG A 107 8.33 -5.05 17.91
CA ARG A 107 7.93 -6.30 17.26
C ARG A 107 8.13 -6.31 15.74
N LYS A 108 8.89 -5.35 15.18
CA LYS A 108 9.10 -5.19 13.72
C LYS A 108 7.79 -5.12 12.90
N ARG A 109 6.74 -4.52 13.46
CA ARG A 109 5.46 -4.28 12.80
C ARG A 109 5.42 -2.85 12.31
N TYR A 110 5.71 -2.66 11.02
CA TYR A 110 5.85 -1.35 10.41
C TYR A 110 4.54 -0.86 9.73
N GLY A 111 4.47 0.44 9.43
CA GLY A 111 3.46 1.04 8.56
C GLY A 111 3.70 0.71 7.07
N GLY A 112 2.88 1.27 6.19
CA GLY A 112 3.04 1.09 4.73
C GLY A 112 2.00 0.19 4.06
N ALA A 113 0.88 -0.09 4.73
CA ALA A 113 -0.30 -0.68 4.12
C ALA A 113 -1.54 0.16 4.42
N ILE A 114 -2.48 0.23 3.46
CA ILE A 114 -3.71 1.01 3.54
C ILE A 114 -4.90 0.20 3.01
N ARG A 115 -6.11 0.51 3.51
CA ARG A 115 -7.37 0.03 2.92
C ARG A 115 -7.76 0.94 1.75
N ALA A 116 -8.19 0.33 0.65
CA ALA A 116 -8.59 0.98 -0.59
C ALA A 116 -9.83 0.29 -1.16
N GLY A 117 -11.00 0.64 -0.62
CA GLY A 117 -12.27 -0.05 -0.89
C GLY A 117 -12.22 -1.50 -0.42
N ALA A 118 -12.53 -2.46 -1.30
CA ALA A 118 -12.49 -3.90 -1.02
C ALA A 118 -11.08 -4.52 -1.10
N LEU A 119 -10.03 -3.70 -1.09
CA LEU A 119 -8.64 -4.13 -1.17
C LEU A 119 -7.84 -3.59 0.00
N ILE A 120 -6.83 -4.35 0.39
CA ILE A 120 -5.70 -3.86 1.18
C ILE A 120 -4.47 -3.85 0.28
N LEU A 121 -3.85 -2.68 0.16
CA LEU A 121 -2.61 -2.48 -0.57
C LEU A 121 -1.47 -2.31 0.44
N SER A 122 -0.40 -3.06 0.23
CA SER A 122 0.78 -3.03 1.10
C SER A 122 2.03 -3.04 0.24
N PHE A 123 2.96 -2.15 0.55
CA PHE A 123 4.28 -2.15 -0.09
C PHE A 123 5.35 -2.20 0.99
N SER A 124 6.48 -2.86 0.70
CA SER A 124 7.65 -2.85 1.56
C SER A 124 8.92 -2.81 0.72
N GLY A 125 9.86 -1.96 1.11
CA GLY A 125 11.12 -1.75 0.39
C GLY A 125 11.64 -0.32 0.48
N LEU A 126 10.81 0.60 0.95
CA LEU A 126 11.15 2.00 1.21
C LEU A 126 10.94 2.32 2.70
N PRO A 127 11.32 3.53 3.17
CA PRO A 127 10.94 3.99 4.50
C PRO A 127 9.41 3.97 4.68
N GLU A 128 8.93 3.70 5.91
CA GLU A 128 7.52 3.39 6.19
C GLU A 128 6.52 4.45 5.67
N TRP A 129 6.90 5.74 5.76
CA TRP A 129 6.09 6.83 5.24
C TRP A 129 6.03 6.84 3.71
N VAL A 130 7.13 6.48 3.04
CA VAL A 130 7.19 6.39 1.58
C VAL A 130 6.39 5.19 1.09
N ASP A 131 6.49 4.04 1.76
CA ASP A 131 5.64 2.87 1.51
C ASP A 131 4.15 3.26 1.56
N GLU A 132 3.73 3.94 2.64
CA GLU A 132 2.32 4.35 2.82
C GLU A 132 1.89 5.38 1.77
N ALA A 133 2.72 6.40 1.52
CA ALA A 133 2.44 7.42 0.51
C ALA A 133 2.30 6.83 -0.90
N LEU A 134 3.14 5.83 -1.23
CA LEU A 134 3.03 5.11 -2.48
C LEU A 134 1.71 4.34 -2.58
N MET A 135 1.30 3.64 -1.52
CA MET A 135 0.03 2.87 -1.53
C MET A 135 -1.20 3.79 -1.60
N VAL A 136 -1.18 4.95 -0.96
CA VAL A 136 -2.24 5.96 -1.11
C VAL A 136 -2.29 6.49 -2.54
N ALA A 137 -1.15 6.84 -3.13
CA ALA A 137 -1.10 7.33 -4.51
C ALA A 137 -1.58 6.27 -5.52
N VAL A 138 -1.22 5.00 -5.32
CA VAL A 138 -1.69 3.88 -6.14
C VAL A 138 -3.20 3.70 -6.01
N ALA A 139 -3.75 3.75 -4.79
CA ALA A 139 -5.18 3.68 -4.59
C ALA A 139 -5.93 4.84 -5.27
N ALA A 140 -5.39 6.06 -5.21
CA ALA A 140 -5.96 7.23 -5.87
C ALA A 140 -5.93 7.11 -7.41
N ASP A 141 -4.80 6.69 -7.98
CA ASP A 141 -4.65 6.44 -9.44
C ASP A 141 -5.63 5.37 -9.95
N MET A 142 -6.01 4.43 -9.08
CA MET A 142 -7.00 3.39 -9.38
C MET A 142 -8.45 3.78 -9.03
N ASN A 143 -8.71 4.99 -8.54
CA ASN A 143 -10.01 5.43 -8.01
C ASN A 143 -10.57 4.47 -6.93
N ARG A 144 -9.70 3.97 -6.06
CA ARG A 144 -10.02 3.02 -4.97
C ARG A 144 -10.01 3.64 -3.58
N ILE A 145 -9.74 4.93 -3.48
CA ILE A 145 -9.75 5.69 -2.23
C ILE A 145 -10.32 7.08 -2.52
N THR A 146 -11.12 7.59 -1.58
CA THR A 146 -11.73 8.93 -1.62
C THR A 146 -10.82 9.98 -0.99
N GLU A 147 -11.10 11.25 -1.25
CA GLU A 147 -10.36 12.36 -0.62
C GLU A 147 -10.52 12.35 0.91
N GLU A 148 -11.71 11.99 1.41
CA GLU A 148 -11.98 11.85 2.84
C GLU A 148 -11.16 10.72 3.47
N GLU A 149 -11.02 9.59 2.78
CA GLU A 149 -10.19 8.47 3.24
C GLU A 149 -8.70 8.83 3.22
N ILE A 150 -8.22 9.52 2.17
CA ILE A 150 -6.85 10.06 2.13
C ILE A 150 -6.62 11.01 3.31
N ALA A 151 -7.55 11.92 3.57
CA ALA A 151 -7.48 12.85 4.69
C ALA A 151 -7.45 12.12 6.04
N ARG A 152 -8.21 11.02 6.16
CA ARG A 152 -8.24 10.19 7.36
C ARG A 152 -6.91 9.46 7.59
N VAL A 153 -6.33 8.84 6.56
CA VAL A 153 -5.00 8.22 6.64
C VAL A 153 -3.96 9.26 7.03
N THR A 154 -3.95 10.42 6.36
CA THR A 154 -3.02 11.52 6.63
C THR A 154 -3.07 11.99 8.08
N ARG A 155 -4.27 12.16 8.64
CA ARG A 155 -4.46 12.59 10.04
C ARG A 155 -3.97 11.53 11.05
N ILE A 156 -4.12 10.25 10.72
CA ILE A 156 -3.77 9.15 11.60
C ILE A 156 -2.27 8.89 11.61
N SER A 157 -1.64 8.90 10.43
CA SER A 157 -0.22 8.59 10.30
C SER A 157 0.69 9.81 10.45
N GLU A 158 0.11 11.01 10.40
CA GLU A 158 0.83 12.29 10.36
C GLU A 158 1.91 12.31 9.26
N ASN A 159 1.68 11.53 8.20
CA ASN A 159 2.66 11.33 7.15
C ASN A 159 2.78 12.60 6.28
N PRO A 160 3.93 13.30 6.31
CA PRO A 160 4.10 14.58 5.62
C PRO A 160 4.00 14.44 4.10
N LEU A 161 4.28 13.24 3.56
CA LEU A 161 4.23 12.97 2.12
C LEU A 161 2.79 12.94 1.56
N LEU A 162 1.79 12.77 2.43
CA LEU A 162 0.37 12.71 2.03
C LEU A 162 -0.28 14.09 1.94
N GLN A 163 0.27 15.11 2.61
CA GLN A 163 -0.27 16.48 2.54
C GLN A 163 -0.16 17.09 1.13
N VAL A 164 0.80 16.59 0.33
CA VAL A 164 1.11 17.08 -1.02
C VAL A 164 0.29 16.37 -2.11
N VAL A 165 -0.46 15.31 -1.77
CA VAL A 165 -1.35 14.61 -2.74
C VAL A 165 -2.60 15.45 -3.08
N ARG A 166 -2.78 16.61 -2.42
CA ARG A 166 -3.88 17.57 -2.61
C ARG A 166 -3.61 18.66 -3.66
N GLY A 167 -2.53 18.54 -4.44
CA GLY A 167 -2.12 19.51 -5.46
C GLY A 167 -2.54 19.13 -6.87
#